data_AF-A0A382B265-F1
#
_entry.id   AF-A0A382B265-F1
#
_cell.length_a   1.000
_cell.length_b   1.000
_cell.length_c   1.000
_cell.angle_alpha   90.00
_cell.angle_beta   90.00
_cell.angle_gamma   90.00
#
_symmetry.space_group_name_H-M   'P 1'
#
loop_
_entity.id
_entity.type
_entity.pdbx_description
1 polymer ?
#
loop_
_entity_poly.entity_id
_entity_poly.type
_entity_poly.pdbx_seq_one_letter_code
_entity_poly.pdbx_strand_id
1 'polypeptide(L)'
;WHIGILIMAYMQWFYVSLPVLFFVGISQSFAMVTMSMMLLKYTSAEMRGRVLGLRQLAVYGLPVGVLISGFIAENSDVSLALIFNGLLGLFILVLAIAKWPEMWQRR
;
A
#
# COMPACT_ATOMS: atom_id res chain seq x y z
N TRP A 1 0.94 5.13 -4.62
CA TRP A 1 0.61 3.99 -5.52
C TRP A 1 -0.89 3.68 -5.60
N HIS A 2 -1.69 3.79 -4.51
CA HIS A 2 -3.14 3.52 -4.54
C HIS A 2 -3.92 4.24 -5.65
N ILE A 3 -3.68 5.53 -5.87
CA ILE A 3 -4.30 6.28 -6.98
C ILE A 3 -3.94 5.67 -8.34
N GLY A 4 -2.70 5.23 -8.52
CA GLY A 4 -2.27 4.61 -9.77
C GLY A 4 -2.88 3.21 -9.99
N ILE A 5 -3.18 2.46 -8.92
CA ILE A 5 -3.98 1.23 -9.00
C ILE A 5 -5.40 1.54 -9.50
N LEU A 6 -6.03 2.61 -9.01
CA LEU A 6 -7.34 3.06 -9.50
C LEU A 6 -7.28 3.47 -10.97
N ILE A 7 -6.24 4.18 -11.39
CA ILE A 7 -6.03 4.53 -12.79
C ILE A 7 -5.89 3.27 -13.65
N MET A 8 -5.11 2.28 -13.21
CA MET A 8 -4.95 1.02 -13.93
C MET A 8 -6.24 0.22 -14.08
N ALA A 9 -7.18 0.36 -13.13
CA ALA A 9 -8.48 -0.32 -13.23
C ALA A 9 -9.32 0.08 -14.45
N TYR A 10 -9.06 1.24 -15.05
CA TYR A 10 -9.76 1.72 -16.25
C TYR A 10 -8.92 1.59 -17.53
N MET A 11 -7.69 1.09 -17.45
CA MET A 11 -6.77 1.01 -18.59
C MET A 11 -7.05 -0.22 -19.44
N GLN A 12 -7.52 0.01 -20.66
CA GLN A 12 -7.78 -1.03 -21.66
C GLN A 12 -6.59 -1.26 -22.62
N TRP A 13 -5.64 -0.31 -22.66
CA TRP A 13 -4.54 -0.30 -23.64
C TRP A 13 -3.22 -0.72 -23.00
N PHE A 14 -2.68 -1.85 -23.47
CA PHE A 14 -1.46 -2.45 -22.92
C PHE A 14 -0.27 -1.48 -22.88
N TYR A 15 0.03 -0.79 -23.98
CA TYR A 15 1.18 0.11 -24.07
C TYR A 15 1.07 1.33 -23.15
N VAL A 16 -0.14 1.83 -22.89
CA VAL A 16 -0.39 2.94 -21.96
C VAL A 16 -0.30 2.48 -20.51
N SER A 17 -0.60 1.21 -20.24
CA SER A 17 -0.52 0.62 -18.90
C SER A 17 0.91 0.49 -18.39
N LEU A 18 1.90 0.29 -19.27
CA LEU A 18 3.32 0.11 -18.92
C LEU A 18 3.95 1.31 -18.19
N PRO A 19 3.88 2.55 -18.72
CA PRO A 19 4.44 3.70 -18.00
C PRO A 19 3.71 3.94 -16.68
N VAL A 20 2.39 3.74 -16.62
CA VAL A 20 1.62 3.86 -15.36
C VAL A 20 2.12 2.83 -14.35
N LEU A 21 2.26 1.57 -14.74
CA LEU A 21 2.77 0.50 -13.90
C LEU A 21 4.18 0.80 -13.36
N PHE A 22 5.05 1.35 -14.21
CA PHE A 22 6.40 1.76 -13.82
C PHE A 22 6.38 2.81 -12.70
N PHE A 23 5.61 3.89 -12.86
CA PHE A 23 5.50 4.94 -11.82
C PHE A 23 4.80 4.45 -10.55
N VAL A 24 3.81 3.55 -10.68
CA VAL A 24 3.15 2.90 -9.54
C VAL A 24 4.16 2.07 -8.74
N GLY A 25 5.00 1.29 -9.42
CA GLY A 25 6.05 0.49 -8.80
C GLY A 25 7.09 1.34 -8.08
N ILE A 26 7.55 2.43 -8.70
CA ILE A 26 8.46 3.40 -8.06
C ILE A 26 7.83 3.99 -6.80
N SER A 27 6.57 4.46 -6.90
CA SER A 27 5.85 5.04 -5.76
C SER A 27 5.71 4.06 -4.60
N GLN A 28 5.41 2.79 -4.90
CA GLN A 28 5.27 1.75 -3.89
C GLN A 28 6.63 1.42 -3.25
N SER A 29 7.68 1.26 -4.05
CA SER A 29 9.02 0.95 -3.58
C SER A 29 9.57 2.07 -2.70
N PHE A 30 9.41 3.32 -3.14
CA PHE A 30 9.83 4.49 -2.38
C PHE A 30 9.14 4.55 -1.00
N ALA A 31 7.83 4.31 -0.94
CA ALA A 31 7.11 4.30 0.33
C ALA A 31 7.61 3.19 1.27
N MET A 32 7.83 1.98 0.75
CA MET A 32 8.30 0.84 1.55
C MET A 32 9.69 1.09 2.14
N VAL A 33 10.60 1.61 1.30
CA VAL A 33 11.98 1.91 1.66
C VAL A 33 12.05 3.05 2.68
N THR A 34 11.34 4.17 2.44
CA THR A 34 11.29 5.29 3.39
C THR A 34 10.67 4.88 4.72
N MET A 35 9.60 4.09 4.72
CA MET A 35 9.00 3.57 5.95
C MET A 35 9.99 2.72 6.74
N SER A 36 10.72 1.80 6.09
CA SER A 36 11.73 0.99 6.76
C SER A 36 12.84 1.85 7.35
N MET A 37 13.37 2.82 6.58
CA MET A 37 14.39 3.74 7.08
C MET A 37 13.92 4.56 8.29
N MET A 38 12.68 5.07 8.28
CA MET A 38 12.13 5.81 9.41
C MET A 38 12.03 4.95 10.67
N LEU A 39 11.54 3.71 10.55
CA LEU A 39 11.48 2.78 11.69
C LEU A 39 12.87 2.51 12.26
N LEU A 40 13.88 2.32 11.39
CA LEU A 40 15.25 2.11 11.82
C LEU A 40 15.86 3.32 12.52
N LYS A 41 15.53 4.53 12.04
CA LYS A 41 16.08 5.79 12.55
C LYS A 41 15.48 6.18 13.89
N TYR A 42 14.17 5.99 14.09
CA TYR A 42 13.45 6.48 15.27
C TYR A 42 13.22 5.42 16.35
N THR A 43 13.54 4.15 16.11
CA THR A 43 13.42 3.09 17.13
C THR A 43 14.74 2.88 17.87
N SER A 44 14.69 2.78 19.20
CA SER A 44 15.86 2.44 20.03
C SER A 44 16.44 1.06 19.69
N ALA A 45 17.75 0.88 19.89
CA ALA A 45 18.45 -0.36 19.53
C ALA A 45 17.84 -1.61 20.19
N GLU A 46 17.42 -1.49 21.45
CA GLU A 46 16.80 -2.57 22.24
C GLU A 46 15.42 -2.98 21.70
N MET A 47 14.65 -2.03 21.15
CA MET A 47 13.29 -2.27 20.65
C MET A 47 13.22 -2.50 19.14
N ARG A 48 14.30 -2.24 18.40
CA ARG A 48 14.37 -2.34 16.94
C ARG A 48 13.90 -3.70 16.41
N GLY A 49 14.37 -4.78 17.03
CA GLY A 49 13.96 -6.14 16.65
C GLY A 49 12.45 -6.39 16.83
N ARG A 50 11.87 -5.88 17.94
CA ARG A 50 10.45 -6.02 18.26
C ARG A 50 9.57 -5.19 17.32
N VAL A 51 9.95 -3.95 17.05
CA VAL A 51 9.20 -3.04 16.15
C VAL A 51 9.23 -3.55 14.71
N LEU A 52 10.40 -3.98 14.22
CA LEU A 52 10.51 -4.56 12.88
C LEU A 52 9.77 -5.91 12.78
N GLY A 53 9.81 -6.73 13.83
CA GLY A 53 9.02 -7.96 13.91
C GLY A 53 7.51 -7.69 13.84
N LEU A 54 7.01 -6.72 14.61
CA LEU A 54 5.60 -6.32 14.59
C LEU A 54 5.17 -5.78 13.22
N ARG A 55 6.03 -5.01 12.55
CA ARG A 55 5.79 -4.61 11.15
C ARG A 55 5.64 -5.84 10.26
N GLN A 56 6.51 -6.83 10.38
CA GLN A 56 6.43 -8.02 9.54
C GLN A 56 5.15 -8.82 9.81
N LEU A 57 4.68 -8.86 11.06
CA LEU A 57 3.37 -9.42 11.41
C LEU A 57 2.22 -8.69 10.71
N ALA A 58 2.25 -7.36 10.65
CA ALA A 58 1.26 -6.59 9.90
C ALA A 58 1.31 -6.88 8.38
N VAL A 59 2.52 -7.08 7.82
CA VAL A 59 2.69 -7.44 6.40
C VAL A 59 2.15 -8.83 6.08
N TYR A 60 2.08 -9.76 7.04
CA TYR A 60 1.43 -11.06 6.83
C TYR A 60 -0.08 -10.97 6.58
N GLY A 61 -0.70 -9.80 6.69
CA GLY A 61 -2.04 -9.56 6.14
C GLY A 61 -2.11 -9.62 4.61
N LEU A 62 -0.96 -9.48 3.91
CA LEU A 62 -0.89 -9.47 2.45
C LEU A 62 -1.45 -10.74 1.80
N PRO A 63 -1.08 -11.98 2.20
CA PRO A 63 -1.70 -13.20 1.70
C PRO A 63 -3.23 -13.18 1.73
N VAL A 64 -3.83 -12.69 2.83
CA VAL A 64 -5.30 -12.60 2.97
C VAL A 64 -5.86 -11.59 1.97
N GLY A 65 -5.24 -10.42 1.85
CA GLY A 65 -5.65 -9.39 0.88
C GLY A 65 -5.58 -9.88 -0.57
N VAL A 66 -4.54 -10.64 -0.91
CA VAL A 66 -4.38 -11.24 -2.25
C VAL A 66 -5.46 -12.28 -2.51
N LEU A 67 -5.80 -13.13 -1.54
CA LEU A 67 -6.88 -14.12 -1.68
C LEU A 67 -8.24 -13.46 -1.91
N ILE A 68 -8.57 -12.42 -1.13
CA ILE A 68 -9.82 -11.65 -1.32
C ILE A 68 -9.85 -11.00 -2.70
N SER A 69 -8.73 -10.41 -3.12
CA SER A 69 -8.62 -9.75 -4.42
C SER A 69 -8.76 -10.75 -5.58
N GLY A 70 -8.14 -11.92 -5.46
CA GLY A 70 -8.26 -13.01 -6.43
C GLY A 70 -9.69 -13.53 -6.52
N PHE A 71 -10.35 -13.72 -5.38
CA PHE A 71 -11.76 -14.12 -5.34
C PHE A 71 -12.68 -13.10 -6.05
N ILE A 72 -12.47 -11.80 -5.82
CA ILE A 72 -13.23 -10.73 -6.51
C ILE A 72 -12.92 -10.73 -8.02
N ALA A 73 -11.66 -10.91 -8.40
CA ALA A 73 -11.24 -10.93 -9.80
C ALA A 73 -11.83 -12.12 -10.55
N GLU A 74 -11.94 -13.28 -9.91
CA GLU A 74 -12.51 -14.50 -10.49
C GLU A 74 -14.04 -14.44 -10.62
N ASN A 75 -14.74 -13.92 -9.61
CA ASN A 75 -16.21 -13.93 -9.57
C ASN A 75 -16.87 -12.72 -10.23
N SER A 76 -16.13 -11.63 -10.49
CA SER A 76 -16.71 -10.39 -11.01
C SER A 76 -15.92 -9.83 -12.18
N ASP A 77 -14.81 -9.15 -11.90
CA ASP A 77 -13.91 -8.63 -12.92
C ASP A 77 -12.59 -8.18 -12.27
N VAL A 78 -11.51 -8.21 -13.04
CA VAL A 78 -10.19 -7.73 -12.59
C VAL A 78 -10.23 -6.24 -12.25
N SER A 79 -10.98 -5.43 -13.00
CA SER A 79 -11.11 -3.98 -12.75
C SER A 79 -11.79 -3.71 -11.41
N LEU A 80 -12.80 -4.50 -11.05
CA LEU A 80 -13.47 -4.39 -9.74
C LEU A 80 -12.52 -4.74 -8.59
N ALA A 81 -11.69 -5.77 -8.74
CA ALA A 81 -10.67 -6.11 -7.76
C ALA A 81 -9.64 -4.96 -7.58
N LEU A 82 -9.21 -4.32 -8.68
CA LEU A 82 -8.29 -3.18 -8.63
C LEU A 82 -8.94 -1.95 -7.97
N ILE A 83 -10.20 -1.64 -8.30
CA ILE A 83 -10.96 -0.55 -7.67
C ILE A 83 -11.07 -0.79 -6.16
N PHE A 84 -11.45 -2.00 -5.76
CA PHE A 84 -11.57 -2.37 -4.36
C PHE A 84 -10.25 -2.16 -3.60
N ASN A 85 -9.12 -2.66 -4.13
CA ASN A 85 -7.80 -2.49 -3.54
C ASN A 85 -7.38 -1.02 -3.45
N GLY A 86 -7.57 -0.26 -4.53
CA GLY A 86 -7.22 1.15 -4.59
C GLY A 86 -8.01 1.99 -3.58
N LEU A 87 -9.33 1.78 -3.49
CA LEU A 87 -10.21 2.49 -2.57
C LEU A 87 -9.95 2.09 -1.11
N LEU A 88 -9.82 0.79 -0.82
CA LEU A 88 -9.54 0.31 0.53
C LEU A 88 -8.22 0.88 1.06
N GLY A 89 -7.17 0.85 0.24
CA GLY A 89 -5.88 1.39 0.63
C GLY A 89 -5.90 2.92 0.82
N LEU A 90 -6.65 3.65 0.00
CA LEU A 90 -6.82 5.10 0.15
C LEU A 90 -7.65 5.43 1.39
N PHE A 91 -8.71 4.67 1.66
CA PHE A 91 -9.52 4.79 2.86
C PHE A 91 -8.70 4.57 4.13
N ILE A 92 -7.92 3.48 4.20
CA ILE A 92 -7.02 3.21 5.33
C ILE A 92 -5.97 4.31 5.48
N LEU A 93 -5.42 4.83 4.38
CA LEU A 93 -4.47 5.94 4.40
C LEU A 93 -5.10 7.22 5.00
N VAL A 94 -6.30 7.58 4.56
CA VAL A 94 -7.03 8.75 5.09
C VAL A 94 -7.36 8.57 6.56
N LEU A 95 -7.82 7.38 6.96
CA LEU A 95 -8.07 7.05 8.36
C LEU A 95 -6.81 7.15 9.21
N ALA A 96 -5.67 6.66 8.71
CA ALA A 96 -4.40 6.76 9.42
C ALA A 96 -3.98 8.22 9.64
N ILE A 97 -4.07 9.06 8.59
CA ILE A 97 -3.76 10.50 8.70
C ILE A 97 -4.71 11.20 9.68
N ALA A 98 -6.01 10.87 9.63
CA ALA A 98 -7.00 11.47 10.51
C ALA A 98 -6.85 11.02 11.98
N LYS A 99 -6.45 9.77 12.21
CA LYS A 99 -6.31 9.19 13.55
C LYS A 99 -5.02 9.63 14.25
N TRP A 100 -3.96 9.87 13.49
CA TRP A 100 -2.66 10.33 14.00
C TRP A 100 -2.33 11.74 13.49
N PRO A 101 -2.99 12.80 14.03
CA PRO A 101 -2.74 14.18 13.64
C PRO A 101 -1.31 14.65 13.95
N GLU A 102 -0.60 13.92 14.81
CA GLU A 102 0.84 14.06 15.09
C GLU A 102 1.69 13.96 13.81
N MET A 103 1.22 13.25 12.78
CA MET A 103 1.86 13.21 11.46
C MET A 103 1.91 14.60 10.78
N TRP A 104 0.98 15.50 11.13
CA TRP A 104 0.90 16.85 10.59
C TRP A 104 1.66 17.87 11.45
N GLN A 105 1.75 17.63 12.75
CA GLN A 105 2.46 18.49 13.68
C GLN A 105 3.95 18.15 13.68
N ARG A 106 4.71 18.77 12.77
CA ARG A 106 6.17 18.86 12.89
C ARG A 106 6.52 19.52 14.24
N ARG A 107 6.87 18.72 15.24
CA ARG A 107 7.74 19.12 16.35
C ARG A 107 9.08 18.44 16.18
#